data_AF-A0A1V4U3Z7-F1
#
_entry.id   AF-A0A1V4U3Z7-F1
#
_cell.length_a   1.000
_cell.length_b   1.000
_cell.length_c   1.000
_cell.angle_alpha   90.00
_cell.angle_beta   90.00
_cell.angle_gamma   90.00
#
_symmetry.space_group_name_H-M   'P 1'
#
loop_
_entity.id
_entity.type
_entity.pdbx_description
1 polymer ?
#
loop_
_entity_poly.entity_id
_entity_poly.type
_entity_poly.pdbx_seq_one_letter_code
_entity_poly.pdbx_strand_id
1 'polypeptide(L)'
;MEGIIATPEFQVSLLLFAALGGYLLASRINQSAVVGIILVGLLIGPSVLGLVSYNEFVRGLAHLGAVVLLFVIGFEFKLKDIVRPAYAFIALIGVIVPWVGGYATAVWAGMDFSTGLFVGTALTATSIAITANVLQEMNKLQTDAAKAIIGAAVIDDVLSLIALAITGDVVAGAFHPSVIFFILLKVIIFILVAGAVGIFIVSRFLVKLDNTPFVAKYPEFIFIFAMTFAFLYAMIAEIVGLSAIVGAFIAGISFERLELRKSLDVKEGAEFLKIIFAAIFFVSLGVVADFKALTLDILPFLVVLTIVAIVTKVVGCAIPARMAGICRKDSLIIGFGMAPRGEVAMIVALIGLEQEYIGQAVFVAIIVMSLLTTLITPIIYRNWFFKDEYCEPSPEI
;
A
#
# COMPACT_ATOMS: atom_id res chain seq x y z
N MET A 1 21.50 1.74 -29.40
CA MET A 1 21.00 0.77 -28.41
C MET A 1 20.44 1.47 -27.18
N GLU A 2 21.13 2.47 -26.62
CA GLU A 2 20.61 3.30 -25.51
C GLU A 2 19.26 3.99 -25.81
N GLY A 3 19.08 4.50 -27.03
CA GLY A 3 17.80 5.10 -27.43
C GLY A 3 16.61 4.13 -27.51
N ILE A 4 16.85 2.82 -27.69
CA ILE A 4 15.78 1.80 -27.74
C ILE A 4 15.36 1.40 -26.31
N ILE A 5 16.31 1.30 -25.38
CA ILE A 5 16.05 0.95 -23.97
C ILE A 5 15.25 2.05 -23.26
N ALA A 6 15.39 3.30 -23.72
CA ALA A 6 14.64 4.43 -23.21
C ALA A 6 13.20 4.52 -23.72
N THR A 7 12.79 3.73 -24.73
CA THR A 7 11.43 3.89 -25.27
C THR A 7 10.37 3.29 -24.33
N PRO A 8 9.19 3.92 -24.24
CA PRO A 8 8.08 3.42 -23.44
C PRO A 8 7.70 1.97 -23.76
N GLU A 9 7.69 1.60 -25.04
CA GLU A 9 7.29 0.27 -25.50
C GLU A 9 8.27 -0.81 -25.03
N PHE A 10 9.57 -0.52 -25.08
CA PHE A 10 10.58 -1.43 -24.58
C PHE A 10 10.47 -1.60 -23.07
N GLN A 11 10.32 -0.50 -22.32
CA GLN A 11 10.21 -0.54 -20.86
C GLN A 11 8.97 -1.33 -20.42
N VAL A 12 7.80 -1.07 -21.00
CA VAL A 12 6.58 -1.83 -20.68
C VAL A 12 6.75 -3.31 -21.05
N SER A 13 7.29 -3.62 -22.23
CA SER A 13 7.51 -5.01 -22.66
C SER A 13 8.47 -5.74 -21.73
N LEU A 14 9.56 -5.10 -21.31
CA LEU A 14 10.53 -5.67 -20.39
C LEU A 14 9.93 -5.90 -19.00
N LEU A 15 9.16 -4.94 -18.47
CA LEU A 15 8.51 -5.06 -17.16
C LEU A 15 7.49 -6.22 -17.16
N LEU A 16 6.69 -6.35 -18.22
CA LEU A 16 5.74 -7.47 -18.34
C LEU A 16 6.45 -8.81 -18.54
N PHE A 17 7.52 -8.86 -19.34
CA PHE A 17 8.33 -10.06 -19.49
C PHE A 17 8.97 -10.49 -18.17
N ALA A 18 9.47 -9.53 -17.38
CA ALA A 18 10.00 -9.76 -16.04
C ALA A 18 8.92 -10.28 -15.09
N ALA A 19 7.70 -9.73 -15.16
CA ALA A 19 6.58 -10.25 -14.37
C ALA A 19 6.26 -11.72 -14.72
N LEU A 20 6.26 -12.09 -16.00
CA LEU A 20 6.12 -13.51 -16.42
C LEU A 20 7.21 -14.39 -15.83
N GLY A 21 8.46 -13.95 -15.88
CA GLY A 21 9.58 -14.62 -15.20
C GLY A 21 9.35 -14.75 -13.69
N GLY A 22 8.76 -13.73 -13.07
CA GLY A 22 8.39 -13.71 -11.67
C GLY A 22 7.33 -14.74 -11.31
N TYR A 23 6.27 -14.89 -12.12
CA TYR A 23 5.29 -15.96 -11.96
C TYR A 23 5.92 -17.36 -12.04
N LEU A 24 6.81 -17.58 -13.02
CA LEU A 24 7.54 -18.85 -13.16
C LEU A 24 8.42 -19.12 -11.94
N LEU A 25 9.15 -18.11 -11.46
CA LEU A 25 9.98 -18.21 -10.27
C LEU A 25 9.13 -18.54 -9.04
N ALA A 26 8.06 -17.77 -8.78
CA ALA A 26 7.14 -17.97 -7.66
C ALA A 26 6.56 -19.38 -7.63
N SER A 27 6.15 -19.90 -8.80
CA SER A 27 5.65 -21.27 -8.96
C SER A 27 6.71 -22.32 -8.59
N ARG A 28 7.97 -22.12 -9.03
CA ARG A 28 9.08 -23.03 -8.70
C ARG A 28 9.42 -23.07 -7.21
N ILE A 29 9.33 -21.94 -6.51
CA ILE A 29 9.63 -21.83 -5.07
C ILE A 29 8.38 -21.98 -4.17
N ASN A 30 7.22 -22.25 -4.76
CA ASN A 30 5.91 -22.35 -4.09
C ASN A 30 5.57 -21.13 -3.21
N GLN A 31 5.80 -19.92 -3.73
CA GLN A 31 5.48 -18.66 -3.07
C GLN A 31 4.40 -17.87 -3.83
N SER A 32 3.88 -16.80 -3.21
CA SER A 32 2.98 -15.84 -3.87
C SER A 32 3.63 -15.20 -5.10
N ALA A 33 2.82 -14.85 -6.11
CA ALA A 33 3.35 -14.32 -7.36
C ALA A 33 4.09 -13.01 -7.13
N VAL A 34 3.54 -12.15 -6.24
CA VAL A 34 4.18 -10.90 -5.79
C VAL A 34 5.66 -11.09 -5.41
N VAL A 35 6.00 -12.15 -4.68
CA VAL A 35 7.38 -12.42 -4.26
C VAL A 35 8.28 -12.66 -5.48
N GLY A 36 7.87 -13.54 -6.39
CA GLY A 36 8.65 -13.84 -7.58
C GLY A 36 8.80 -12.62 -8.49
N ILE A 37 7.74 -11.83 -8.64
CA ILE A 37 7.73 -10.62 -9.47
C ILE A 37 8.70 -9.57 -8.93
N ILE A 38 8.68 -9.30 -7.61
CA ILE A 38 9.60 -8.37 -6.96
C ILE A 38 11.05 -8.86 -7.08
N LEU A 39 11.30 -10.15 -6.85
CA LEU A 39 12.64 -10.73 -6.98
C LEU A 39 13.20 -10.62 -8.40
N VAL A 40 12.38 -10.82 -9.43
CA VAL A 40 12.82 -10.61 -10.82
C VAL A 40 13.03 -9.12 -11.11
N GLY A 41 12.19 -8.23 -10.55
CA GLY A 41 12.41 -6.78 -10.59
C GLY A 41 13.77 -6.37 -10.06
N LEU A 42 14.20 -6.97 -8.94
CA LEU A 42 15.54 -6.77 -8.38
C LEU A 42 16.66 -7.21 -9.33
N LEU A 43 16.48 -8.32 -10.05
CA LEU A 43 17.45 -8.82 -11.01
C LEU A 43 17.58 -7.90 -12.24
N ILE A 44 16.46 -7.41 -12.78
CA ILE A 44 16.50 -6.55 -13.97
C ILE A 44 16.85 -5.09 -13.65
N GLY A 45 16.68 -4.68 -12.39
CA GLY A 45 16.94 -3.32 -11.91
C GLY A 45 18.43 -2.97 -11.81
N PRO A 46 18.75 -1.73 -11.37
CA PRO A 46 20.11 -1.19 -11.34
C PRO A 46 21.10 -2.00 -10.50
N SER A 47 20.59 -2.68 -9.47
CA SER A 47 21.38 -3.50 -8.55
C SER A 47 22.14 -4.64 -9.21
N VAL A 48 21.57 -5.27 -10.26
CA VAL A 48 22.15 -6.48 -10.86
C VAL A 48 22.40 -6.27 -12.35
N LEU A 49 21.36 -6.30 -13.20
CA LEU A 49 21.53 -6.22 -14.66
C LEU A 49 21.47 -4.78 -15.21
N GLY A 50 20.79 -3.87 -14.53
CA GLY A 50 20.65 -2.47 -14.95
C GLY A 50 19.91 -2.27 -16.28
N LEU A 51 18.96 -3.15 -16.59
CA LEU A 51 18.18 -3.10 -17.84
C LEU A 51 17.06 -2.05 -17.82
N VAL A 52 16.60 -1.70 -16.61
CA VAL A 52 15.58 -0.68 -16.37
C VAL A 52 15.93 0.09 -15.10
N SER A 53 15.58 1.37 -15.07
CA SER A 53 15.70 2.25 -13.90
C SER A 53 14.33 2.76 -13.45
N TYR A 54 14.20 3.12 -12.18
CA TYR A 54 12.97 3.69 -11.63
C TYR A 54 12.86 5.19 -11.98
N ASN A 55 12.72 5.49 -13.27
CA ASN A 55 12.53 6.84 -13.79
C ASN A 55 11.08 7.32 -13.63
N GLU A 56 10.79 8.55 -14.03
CA GLU A 56 9.44 9.16 -13.92
C GLU A 56 8.36 8.33 -14.62
N PHE A 57 8.67 7.76 -15.79
CA PHE A 57 7.73 6.93 -16.55
C PHE A 57 7.40 5.62 -15.81
N VAL A 58 8.42 4.86 -15.36
CA VAL A 58 8.24 3.62 -14.59
C VAL A 58 7.54 3.90 -13.26
N ARG A 59 7.88 5.01 -12.59
CA ARG A 59 7.20 5.48 -11.37
C ARG A 59 5.73 5.77 -11.62
N GLY A 60 5.40 6.47 -12.71
CA GLY A 60 4.03 6.74 -13.11
C GLY A 60 3.22 5.47 -13.37
N LEU A 61 3.79 4.50 -14.10
CA LEU A 61 3.15 3.20 -14.34
C LEU A 61 2.94 2.41 -13.05
N ALA A 62 3.93 2.38 -12.17
CA ALA A 62 3.83 1.70 -10.88
C ALA A 62 2.72 2.32 -10.01
N HIS A 63 2.61 3.65 -10.02
CA HIS A 63 1.57 4.37 -9.30
C HIS A 63 0.16 4.03 -9.82
N LEU A 64 -0.03 4.02 -11.15
CA LEU A 64 -1.27 3.55 -11.78
C LEU A 64 -1.56 2.08 -11.42
N GLY A 65 -0.51 1.25 -11.39
CA GLY A 65 -0.51 -0.11 -10.84
C GLY A 65 -1.21 -0.26 -9.50
N ALA A 66 -0.74 0.49 -8.52
CA ALA A 66 -1.30 0.45 -7.18
C ALA A 66 -2.75 0.97 -7.12
N VAL A 67 -3.05 2.05 -7.87
CA VAL A 67 -4.41 2.61 -7.97
C VAL A 67 -5.40 1.59 -8.54
N VAL A 68 -5.10 0.97 -9.68
CA VAL A 68 -5.98 -0.04 -10.31
C VAL A 68 -6.12 -1.27 -9.41
N LEU A 69 -5.02 -1.70 -8.76
CA LEU A 69 -5.04 -2.82 -7.83
C LEU A 69 -6.01 -2.59 -6.67
N LEU A 70 -5.92 -1.45 -5.98
CA LEU A 70 -6.82 -1.18 -4.86
C LEU A 70 -8.23 -0.82 -5.28
N PHE A 71 -8.41 -0.26 -6.47
CA PHE A 71 -9.75 -0.10 -7.03
C PHE A 71 -10.46 -1.45 -7.16
N VAL A 72 -9.80 -2.45 -7.76
CA VAL A 72 -10.36 -3.82 -7.88
C VAL A 72 -10.58 -4.45 -6.51
N ILE A 73 -9.63 -4.31 -5.58
CA ILE A 73 -9.80 -4.82 -4.22
C ILE A 73 -10.99 -4.15 -3.52
N GLY A 74 -11.27 -2.87 -3.79
CA GLY A 74 -12.41 -2.16 -3.22
C GLY A 74 -13.76 -2.82 -3.52
N PHE A 75 -13.93 -3.49 -4.67
CA PHE A 75 -15.15 -4.24 -5.00
C PHE A 75 -15.44 -5.40 -4.03
N GLU A 76 -14.42 -5.90 -3.33
CA GLU A 76 -14.55 -6.99 -2.39
C GLU A 76 -15.08 -6.54 -1.03
N PHE A 77 -15.12 -5.23 -0.75
CA PHE A 77 -15.42 -4.73 0.59
C PHE A 77 -16.71 -3.92 0.67
N LYS A 78 -17.47 -4.15 1.73
CA LYS A 78 -18.54 -3.25 2.17
C LYS A 78 -17.96 -2.22 3.11
N LEU A 79 -18.34 -0.95 2.96
CA LEU A 79 -17.88 0.13 3.84
C LEU A 79 -18.05 -0.19 5.34
N LYS A 80 -19.18 -0.81 5.71
CA LYS A 80 -19.46 -1.21 7.10
C LYS A 80 -18.52 -2.29 7.66
N ASP A 81 -17.85 -3.05 6.81
CA ASP A 81 -16.99 -4.17 7.22
C ASP A 81 -15.59 -3.69 7.62
N ILE A 82 -15.19 -2.51 7.12
CA ILE A 82 -13.87 -1.90 7.31
C ILE A 82 -13.88 -0.67 8.23
N VAL A 83 -15.04 -0.30 8.78
CA VAL A 83 -15.19 0.81 9.72
C VAL A 83 -15.59 0.26 11.09
N ARG A 84 -14.60 0.09 11.98
CA ARG A 84 -14.82 -0.31 13.37
C ARG A 84 -13.88 0.44 14.33
N PRO A 85 -14.32 0.78 15.55
CA PRO A 85 -13.47 1.42 16.55
C PRO A 85 -12.20 0.63 16.87
N ALA A 86 -12.30 -0.71 16.88
CA ALA A 86 -11.16 -1.60 17.08
C ALA A 86 -10.03 -1.35 16.08
N TYR A 87 -10.35 -1.07 14.81
CA TYR A 87 -9.36 -0.84 13.76
C TYR A 87 -8.61 0.49 13.97
N ALA A 88 -9.28 1.50 14.50
CA ALA A 88 -8.64 2.76 14.87
C ALA A 88 -7.64 2.56 16.02
N PHE A 89 -7.98 1.73 17.01
CA PHE A 89 -7.06 1.38 18.09
C PHE A 89 -5.83 0.60 17.59
N ILE A 90 -6.04 -0.37 16.69
CA ILE A 90 -4.96 -1.13 16.03
C ILE A 90 -4.03 -0.19 15.25
N ALA A 91 -4.60 0.72 14.45
CA ALA A 91 -3.83 1.68 13.66
C ALA A 91 -3.05 2.66 14.56
N LEU A 92 -3.67 3.20 15.61
CA LEU A 92 -3.03 4.16 16.52
C LEU A 92 -1.77 3.60 17.17
N ILE A 93 -1.88 2.44 17.82
CA ILE A 93 -0.73 1.77 18.44
C ILE A 93 0.24 1.28 17.35
N GLY A 94 -0.30 0.83 16.22
CA GLY A 94 0.43 0.43 15.02
C GLY A 94 1.25 1.55 14.38
N VAL A 95 0.97 2.82 14.65
CA VAL A 95 1.77 3.97 14.23
C VAL A 95 2.75 4.38 15.33
N ILE A 96 2.27 4.50 16.58
CA ILE A 96 3.10 4.99 17.70
C ILE A 96 4.30 4.06 17.96
N VAL A 97 4.07 2.75 18.04
CA VAL A 97 5.11 1.77 18.39
C VAL A 97 6.26 1.75 17.37
N PRO A 98 6.02 1.64 16.04
CA PRO A 98 7.11 1.73 15.08
C PRO A 98 7.71 3.13 14.94
N TRP A 99 6.94 4.21 15.18
CA TRP A 99 7.50 5.57 15.19
C TRP A 99 8.60 5.70 16.26
N VAL A 100 8.27 5.31 17.49
CA VAL A 100 9.21 5.30 18.61
C VAL A 100 10.36 4.33 18.34
N GLY A 101 10.08 3.14 17.78
CA GLY A 101 11.10 2.16 17.45
C GLY A 101 12.12 2.65 16.41
N GLY A 102 11.66 3.30 15.35
CA GLY A 102 12.55 3.87 14.32
C GLY A 102 13.37 5.03 14.86
N TYR A 103 12.76 5.92 15.65
CA TYR A 103 13.50 6.98 16.34
C TYR A 103 14.58 6.41 17.26
N ALA A 104 14.23 5.41 18.08
CA ALA A 104 15.19 4.75 18.97
C ALA A 104 16.33 4.06 18.20
N THR A 105 16.03 3.49 17.03
CA THR A 105 17.04 2.86 16.16
C THR A 105 18.03 3.88 15.60
N ALA A 106 17.56 5.05 15.20
CA ALA A 106 18.41 6.14 14.73
C ALA A 106 19.29 6.70 15.87
N VAL A 107 18.73 6.91 17.06
CA VAL A 107 19.48 7.34 18.25
C VAL A 107 20.54 6.31 18.62
N TRP A 108 20.22 5.01 18.57
CA TRP A 108 21.19 3.94 18.78
C TRP A 108 22.36 4.01 17.79
N ALA A 109 22.10 4.40 16.55
CA ALA A 109 23.11 4.60 15.52
C ALA A 109 23.87 5.94 15.64
N GLY A 110 23.62 6.72 16.70
CA GLY A 110 24.28 8.00 16.95
C GLY A 110 23.81 9.15 16.07
N MET A 111 22.63 9.01 15.45
CA MET A 111 22.03 10.05 14.60
C MET A 111 21.38 11.15 15.44
N ASP A 112 21.27 12.34 14.87
CA ASP A 112 20.66 13.48 15.53
C ASP A 112 19.12 13.35 15.61
N PHE A 113 18.52 14.27 16.37
CA PHE A 113 17.08 14.27 16.64
C PHE A 113 16.24 14.33 15.35
N SER A 114 16.64 15.17 14.40
CA SER A 114 15.92 15.37 13.14
C SER A 114 15.94 14.10 12.30
N THR A 115 17.13 13.50 12.09
CA THR A 115 17.23 12.20 11.42
C THR A 115 16.37 11.15 12.10
N GLY A 116 16.40 11.10 13.43
CA GLY A 116 15.61 10.12 14.20
C GLY A 116 14.12 10.25 14.00
N LEU A 117 13.58 11.47 13.95
CA LEU A 117 12.14 11.69 13.71
C LEU A 117 11.75 11.26 12.30
N PHE A 118 12.57 11.55 11.28
CA PHE A 118 12.30 11.12 9.91
C PHE A 118 12.37 9.59 9.75
N VAL A 119 13.38 8.93 10.34
CA VAL A 119 13.49 7.46 10.36
C VAL A 119 12.28 6.85 11.05
N GLY A 120 11.91 7.37 12.22
CA GLY A 120 10.72 6.94 12.93
C GLY A 120 9.44 7.09 12.10
N THR A 121 9.26 8.25 11.46
CA THR A 121 8.10 8.53 10.60
C THR A 121 8.04 7.58 9.41
N ALA A 122 9.18 7.28 8.78
CA ALA A 122 9.24 6.33 7.66
C ALA A 122 8.80 4.90 8.06
N LEU A 123 8.95 4.54 9.34
CA LEU A 123 8.48 3.26 9.88
C LEU A 123 6.98 3.26 10.23
N THR A 124 6.26 4.37 10.12
CA THR A 124 4.82 4.40 10.44
C THR A 124 3.97 3.78 9.34
N ALA A 125 4.21 4.20 8.09
CA ALA A 125 3.32 3.94 6.97
C ALA A 125 3.31 2.48 6.49
N THR A 126 2.11 1.92 6.31
CA THR A 126 1.89 0.55 5.83
C THR A 126 1.58 0.53 4.34
N SER A 127 2.05 -0.48 3.60
CA SER A 127 1.60 -0.71 2.22
C SER A 127 0.47 -1.72 2.15
N ILE A 128 -0.76 -1.21 2.08
CA ILE A 128 -1.98 -2.04 1.97
C ILE A 128 -2.01 -2.86 0.68
N ALA A 129 -1.43 -2.36 -0.42
CA ALA A 129 -1.47 -2.98 -1.74
C ALA A 129 -0.91 -4.39 -1.77
N ILE A 130 0.24 -4.60 -1.12
CA ILE A 130 0.93 -5.89 -1.08
C ILE A 130 0.09 -6.90 -0.30
N THR A 131 -0.26 -6.56 0.94
CA THR A 131 -1.01 -7.49 1.81
C THR A 131 -2.36 -7.84 1.23
N ALA A 132 -3.08 -6.85 0.69
CA ALA A 132 -4.39 -7.08 0.08
C ALA A 132 -4.28 -7.96 -1.18
N ASN A 133 -3.26 -7.78 -2.01
CA ASN A 133 -3.02 -8.64 -3.16
C ASN A 133 -2.70 -10.09 -2.75
N VAL A 134 -1.83 -10.30 -1.75
CA VAL A 134 -1.51 -11.64 -1.25
C VAL A 134 -2.75 -12.32 -0.66
N LEU A 135 -3.55 -11.60 0.12
CA LEU A 135 -4.81 -12.13 0.64
C LEU A 135 -5.80 -12.45 -0.49
N GLN A 136 -5.77 -11.71 -1.60
CA GLN A 136 -6.58 -12.01 -2.79
C GLN A 136 -6.12 -13.31 -3.45
N GLU A 137 -4.81 -13.46 -3.70
CA GLU A 137 -4.22 -14.67 -4.27
C GLU A 137 -4.55 -15.92 -3.44
N MET A 138 -4.64 -15.77 -2.11
CA MET A 138 -4.96 -16.85 -1.18
C MET A 138 -6.47 -17.07 -0.98
N ASN A 139 -7.34 -16.29 -1.64
CA ASN A 139 -8.78 -16.28 -1.43
C ASN A 139 -9.20 -16.03 0.04
N LYS A 140 -8.47 -15.14 0.73
CA LYS A 140 -8.69 -14.80 2.16
C LYS A 140 -9.10 -13.34 2.39
N LEU A 141 -9.34 -12.55 1.33
CA LEU A 141 -9.78 -11.14 1.45
C LEU A 141 -11.06 -10.95 2.27
N GLN A 142 -11.95 -11.94 2.31
CA GLN A 142 -13.24 -11.85 2.99
C GLN A 142 -13.19 -12.21 4.48
N THR A 143 -12.03 -12.62 5.01
CA THR A 143 -11.85 -12.97 6.43
C THR A 143 -11.91 -11.73 7.32
N ASP A 144 -12.26 -11.90 8.60
CA ASP A 144 -12.31 -10.78 9.56
C ASP A 144 -10.92 -10.19 9.81
N ALA A 145 -9.87 -11.01 9.79
CA ALA A 145 -8.49 -10.55 9.84
C ALA A 145 -8.15 -9.65 8.63
N ALA A 146 -8.57 -10.02 7.42
CA ALA A 146 -8.38 -9.19 6.22
C ALA A 146 -9.14 -7.87 6.33
N LYS A 147 -10.41 -7.88 6.75
CA LYS A 147 -11.21 -6.67 6.97
C LYS A 147 -10.56 -5.73 8.01
N ALA A 148 -10.02 -6.31 9.08
CA ALA A 148 -9.29 -5.56 10.10
C ALA A 148 -7.99 -4.94 9.57
N ILE A 149 -7.20 -5.67 8.77
CA ILE A 149 -6.00 -5.14 8.11
C ILE A 149 -6.37 -3.96 7.21
N ILE A 150 -7.35 -4.14 6.33
CA ILE A 150 -7.74 -3.12 5.35
C ILE A 150 -8.29 -1.87 6.05
N GLY A 151 -9.18 -2.06 7.04
CA GLY A 151 -9.74 -0.95 7.82
C GLY A 151 -8.69 -0.22 8.66
N ALA A 152 -7.78 -0.95 9.30
CA ALA A 152 -6.69 -0.35 10.07
C ALA A 152 -5.70 0.37 9.15
N ALA A 153 -5.38 -0.16 7.97
CA ALA A 153 -4.46 0.45 7.02
C ALA A 153 -4.97 1.80 6.47
N VAL A 154 -6.28 1.95 6.22
CA VAL A 154 -6.84 3.25 5.82
C VAL A 154 -6.64 4.30 6.91
N ILE A 155 -6.82 3.93 8.18
CA ILE A 155 -6.61 4.84 9.32
C ILE A 155 -5.11 5.09 9.55
N ASP A 156 -4.28 4.06 9.36
CA ASP A 156 -2.82 4.11 9.42
C ASP A 156 -2.24 5.13 8.44
N ASP A 157 -2.78 5.23 7.22
CA ASP A 157 -2.41 6.26 6.24
C ASP A 157 -2.68 7.68 6.77
N VAL A 158 -3.85 7.92 7.37
CA VAL A 158 -4.19 9.22 7.99
C VAL A 158 -3.23 9.55 9.12
N LEU A 159 -2.96 8.57 9.99
CA LEU A 159 -2.10 8.76 11.14
C LEU A 159 -0.62 8.93 10.74
N SER A 160 -0.18 8.26 9.68
CA SER A 160 1.18 8.41 9.13
C SER A 160 1.37 9.78 8.49
N LEU A 161 0.34 10.32 7.82
CA LEU A 161 0.33 11.70 7.34
C LEU A 161 0.45 12.71 8.49
N ILE A 162 -0.27 12.47 9.60
CA ILE A 162 -0.16 13.29 10.80
C ILE A 162 1.24 13.19 11.43
N ALA A 163 1.80 11.98 11.51
CA ALA A 163 3.17 11.78 11.99
C ALA A 163 4.19 12.55 11.14
N LEU A 164 4.03 12.54 9.81
CA LEU A 164 4.86 13.33 8.90
C LEU A 164 4.72 14.84 9.13
N ALA A 165 3.48 15.34 9.25
CA ALA A 165 3.24 16.76 9.54
C ALA A 165 3.86 17.18 10.87
N ILE A 166 3.70 16.37 11.92
CA ILE A 166 4.32 16.61 13.23
C ILE A 166 5.84 16.61 13.12
N THR A 167 6.43 15.64 12.42
CA THR A 167 7.88 15.57 12.22
C THR A 167 8.41 16.81 11.51
N GLY A 168 7.75 17.26 10.44
CA GLY A 168 8.15 18.48 9.74
C GLY A 168 8.10 19.72 10.63
N ASP A 169 6.98 19.92 11.35
CA ASP A 169 6.80 21.05 12.27
C ASP A 169 7.87 21.04 13.37
N VAL A 170 8.01 19.91 14.07
CA VAL A 170 8.89 19.78 15.24
C VAL A 170 10.35 20.01 14.86
N VAL A 171 10.79 19.48 13.71
CA VAL A 171 12.16 19.69 13.22
C VAL A 171 12.38 21.14 12.79
N ALA A 172 11.36 21.81 12.24
CA ALA A 172 11.41 23.24 11.94
C ALA A 172 11.36 24.15 13.19
N GLY A 173 11.28 23.59 14.40
CA GLY A 173 11.19 24.35 15.66
C GLY A 173 9.82 24.99 15.88
N ALA A 174 8.79 24.51 15.18
CA ALA A 174 7.41 24.98 15.31
C ALA A 174 6.49 23.83 15.72
N PHE A 175 5.33 24.15 16.27
CA PHE A 175 4.26 23.17 16.41
C PHE A 175 2.94 23.87 16.19
N HIS A 176 2.23 23.50 15.12
CA HIS A 176 0.98 24.13 14.74
C HIS A 176 -0.18 23.14 14.85
N PRO A 177 -0.85 23.04 16.02
CA PRO A 177 -2.00 22.15 16.20
C PRO A 177 -3.12 22.38 15.17
N SER A 178 -3.22 23.61 14.66
CA SER A 178 -4.16 23.98 13.61
C SER A 178 -3.92 23.19 12.31
N VAL A 179 -2.67 22.94 11.93
CA VAL A 179 -2.31 22.18 10.72
C VAL A 179 -2.83 20.75 10.83
N ILE A 180 -2.58 20.08 11.96
CA ILE A 180 -3.06 18.71 12.24
C ILE A 180 -4.59 18.68 12.20
N PHE A 181 -5.26 19.65 12.82
CA PHE A 181 -6.72 19.76 12.80
C PHE A 181 -7.26 19.90 11.37
N PHE A 182 -6.68 20.76 10.54
CA PHE A 182 -7.11 20.94 9.16
C PHE A 182 -6.83 19.71 8.28
N ILE A 183 -5.72 18.99 8.50
CA ILE A 183 -5.44 17.71 7.83
C ILE A 183 -6.53 16.69 8.17
N LEU A 184 -6.79 16.47 9.47
CA LEU A 184 -7.83 15.55 9.92
C LEU A 184 -9.20 15.93 9.35
N LEU A 185 -9.55 17.21 9.40
CA LEU A 185 -10.82 17.70 8.88
C LEU A 185 -10.96 17.43 7.38
N LYS A 186 -9.93 17.74 6.56
CA LYS A 186 -9.96 17.48 5.11
C LYS A 186 -10.09 15.98 4.82
N VAL A 187 -9.34 15.13 5.53
CA VAL A 187 -9.38 13.67 5.38
C VAL A 187 -10.74 13.09 5.73
N ILE A 188 -11.31 13.48 6.89
CA ILE A 188 -12.63 13.00 7.32
C ILE A 188 -13.70 13.46 6.34
N ILE A 189 -13.67 14.73 5.92
CA ILE A 189 -14.58 15.25 4.90
C ILE A 189 -14.45 14.45 3.61
N PHE A 190 -13.22 14.19 3.15
CA PHE A 190 -12.99 13.41 1.94
C PHE A 190 -13.58 12.01 2.07
N ILE A 191 -13.24 11.23 3.10
CA ILE A 191 -13.74 9.86 3.27
C ILE A 191 -15.27 9.82 3.31
N LEU A 192 -15.90 10.73 4.08
CA LEU A 192 -17.35 10.78 4.22
C LEU A 192 -18.05 11.23 2.93
N VAL A 193 -17.58 12.31 2.30
CA VAL A 193 -18.20 12.86 1.08
C VAL A 193 -17.94 11.95 -0.09
N ALA A 194 -16.71 11.47 -0.29
CA ALA A 194 -16.36 10.55 -1.37
C ALA A 194 -17.14 9.23 -1.23
N GLY A 195 -17.17 8.64 -0.04
CA GLY A 195 -17.98 7.45 0.21
C GLY A 195 -19.47 7.68 -0.06
N ALA A 196 -20.04 8.79 0.42
CA ALA A 196 -21.45 9.10 0.22
C ALA A 196 -21.80 9.39 -1.25
N VAL A 197 -20.98 10.18 -1.95
CA VAL A 197 -21.16 10.50 -3.37
C VAL A 197 -21.04 9.22 -4.20
N GLY A 198 -20.00 8.42 -4.00
CA GLY A 198 -19.81 7.17 -4.71
C GLY A 198 -20.97 6.19 -4.53
N ILE A 199 -21.34 5.91 -3.27
CA ILE A 199 -22.37 4.90 -2.95
C ILE A 199 -23.78 5.39 -3.29
N PHE A 200 -24.16 6.62 -2.92
CA PHE A 200 -25.55 7.06 -3.04
C PHE A 200 -25.88 7.78 -4.33
N ILE A 201 -24.91 8.47 -4.94
CA ILE A 201 -25.13 9.27 -6.15
C ILE A 201 -24.64 8.49 -7.37
N VAL A 202 -23.35 8.15 -7.40
CA VAL A 202 -22.70 7.62 -8.62
C VAL A 202 -23.16 6.21 -8.93
N SER A 203 -23.15 5.30 -7.95
CA SER A 203 -23.64 3.92 -8.14
C SER A 203 -25.08 3.88 -8.63
N ARG A 204 -25.98 4.68 -8.02
CA ARG A 204 -27.39 4.77 -8.47
C ARG A 204 -27.53 5.40 -9.86
N PHE A 205 -26.69 6.37 -10.19
CA PHE A 205 -26.67 6.98 -11.51
C PHE A 205 -26.25 5.97 -12.58
N LEU A 206 -25.21 5.17 -12.32
CA LEU A 206 -24.75 4.13 -13.23
C LEU A 206 -25.81 3.04 -13.46
N VAL A 207 -26.49 2.56 -12.41
CA VAL A 207 -27.59 1.58 -12.57
C VAL A 207 -28.74 2.16 -13.39
N LYS A 208 -29.07 3.45 -13.24
CA LYS A 208 -30.07 4.11 -14.08
C LYS A 208 -29.62 4.22 -15.54
N LEU A 209 -28.35 4.58 -15.76
CA LEU A 209 -27.76 4.66 -17.10
C LEU A 209 -27.74 3.30 -17.80
N ASP A 210 -27.40 2.22 -17.08
CA ASP A 210 -27.35 0.86 -17.62
C ASP A 210 -28.68 0.44 -18.26
N ASN A 211 -29.79 0.92 -17.74
CA ASN A 211 -31.11 0.61 -18.26
C ASN A 211 -31.48 1.37 -19.55
N THR A 212 -30.69 2.37 -19.97
CA THR A 212 -30.98 3.20 -21.15
C THR A 212 -30.65 2.51 -22.48
N PRO A 213 -31.30 2.90 -23.60
CA PRO A 213 -30.93 2.42 -24.93
C PRO A 213 -29.51 2.83 -25.35
N PHE A 214 -28.97 3.91 -24.76
CA PHE A 214 -27.62 4.40 -25.03
C PHE A 214 -26.56 3.38 -24.59
N VAL A 215 -26.65 2.89 -23.35
CA VAL A 215 -25.68 1.90 -22.83
C VAL A 215 -25.82 0.55 -23.53
N ALA A 216 -27.03 0.18 -23.94
CA ALA A 216 -27.22 -1.02 -24.77
C ALA A 216 -26.48 -0.93 -26.13
N LYS A 217 -26.28 0.29 -26.65
CA LYS A 217 -25.51 0.52 -27.88
C LYS A 217 -24.00 0.65 -27.62
N TYR A 218 -23.60 1.19 -26.46
CA TYR A 218 -22.22 1.43 -26.06
C TYR A 218 -21.96 0.87 -24.64
N PRO A 219 -21.89 -0.46 -24.49
CA PRO A 219 -21.80 -1.13 -23.18
C PRO A 219 -20.49 -0.83 -22.41
N GLU A 220 -19.43 -0.40 -23.11
CA GLU A 220 -18.14 -0.02 -22.55
C GLU A 220 -18.15 1.31 -21.78
N PHE A 221 -19.17 2.15 -21.99
CA PHE A 221 -19.25 3.48 -21.39
C PHE A 221 -19.19 3.44 -19.86
N ILE A 222 -19.91 2.50 -19.23
CA ILE A 222 -19.97 2.40 -17.77
C ILE A 222 -18.61 2.00 -17.19
N PHE A 223 -17.88 1.11 -17.85
CA PHE A 223 -16.53 0.74 -17.46
C PHE A 223 -15.57 1.94 -17.52
N ILE A 224 -15.55 2.68 -18.64
CA ILE A 224 -14.71 3.87 -18.81
C ILE A 224 -15.05 4.92 -17.75
N PHE A 225 -16.35 5.13 -17.48
CA PHE A 225 -16.81 6.04 -16.44
C PHE A 225 -16.30 5.61 -15.05
N ALA A 226 -16.44 4.33 -14.71
CA ALA A 226 -15.98 3.81 -13.42
C ALA A 226 -14.47 3.96 -13.24
N MET A 227 -13.67 3.71 -14.29
CA MET A 227 -12.23 3.95 -14.26
C MET A 227 -11.89 5.44 -14.09
N THR A 228 -12.59 6.31 -14.80
CA THR A 228 -12.42 7.77 -14.65
C THR A 228 -12.74 8.22 -13.22
N PHE A 229 -13.80 7.67 -12.65
CA PHE A 229 -14.19 7.94 -11.27
C PHE A 229 -13.13 7.45 -10.26
N ALA A 230 -12.55 6.27 -10.48
CA ALA A 230 -11.47 5.73 -9.66
C ALA A 230 -10.23 6.64 -9.67
N PHE A 231 -9.77 7.06 -10.85
CA PHE A 231 -8.63 7.98 -10.98
C PHE A 231 -8.93 9.38 -10.44
N LEU A 232 -10.16 9.87 -10.60
CA LEU A 232 -10.57 11.15 -10.01
C LEU A 232 -10.51 11.10 -8.48
N TYR A 233 -10.98 10.01 -7.86
CA TYR A 233 -10.90 9.84 -6.41
C TYR A 233 -9.47 9.68 -5.94
N ALA A 234 -8.63 8.95 -6.68
CA ALA A 234 -7.21 8.83 -6.40
C ALA A 234 -6.52 10.21 -6.40
N MET A 235 -6.78 11.04 -7.41
CA MET A 235 -6.26 12.41 -7.50
C MET A 235 -6.76 13.30 -6.34
N ILE A 236 -8.06 13.25 -6.00
CA ILE A 236 -8.60 14.05 -4.88
C ILE A 236 -8.00 13.61 -3.55
N ALA A 237 -7.75 12.31 -3.35
CA ALA A 237 -7.09 11.79 -2.16
C ALA A 237 -5.68 12.38 -1.98
N GLU A 238 -4.87 12.43 -3.05
CA GLU A 238 -3.55 13.05 -3.03
C GLU A 238 -3.61 14.56 -2.71
N ILE A 239 -4.57 15.29 -3.28
CA ILE A 239 -4.76 16.73 -3.00
C ILE A 239 -5.07 16.97 -1.51
N VAL A 240 -5.76 16.04 -0.86
CA VAL A 240 -6.08 16.08 0.57
C VAL A 240 -4.91 15.58 1.44
N GLY A 241 -3.90 14.94 0.85
CA GLY A 241 -2.69 14.44 1.50
C GLY A 241 -2.70 12.93 1.78
N LEU A 242 -3.75 12.20 1.40
CA LEU A 242 -3.78 10.74 1.49
C LEU A 242 -3.08 10.10 0.30
N SER A 243 -2.79 8.80 0.40
CA SER A 243 -2.35 8.04 -0.75
C SER A 243 -3.45 7.97 -1.83
N ALA A 244 -3.06 8.05 -3.10
CA ALA A 244 -3.97 7.89 -4.24
C ALA A 244 -4.73 6.55 -4.18
N ILE A 245 -4.04 5.56 -3.62
CA ILE A 245 -4.49 4.19 -3.41
C ILE A 245 -5.74 4.14 -2.52
N VAL A 246 -5.82 4.95 -1.45
CA VAL A 246 -7.01 5.03 -0.59
C VAL A 246 -8.21 5.62 -1.35
N GLY A 247 -8.00 6.64 -2.17
CA GLY A 247 -9.07 7.19 -3.02
C GLY A 247 -9.63 6.16 -4.00
N ALA A 248 -8.73 5.43 -4.66
CA ALA A 248 -9.09 4.36 -5.59
C ALA A 248 -9.88 3.24 -4.88
N PHE A 249 -9.47 2.87 -3.67
CA PHE A 249 -10.15 1.89 -2.85
C PHE A 249 -11.60 2.31 -2.49
N ILE A 250 -11.81 3.57 -2.09
CA ILE A 250 -13.15 4.14 -1.83
C ILE A 250 -14.02 4.11 -3.09
N ALA A 251 -13.44 4.40 -4.25
CA ALA A 251 -14.14 4.29 -5.52
C ALA A 251 -14.57 2.83 -5.82
N GLY A 252 -13.72 1.84 -5.52
CA GLY A 252 -14.06 0.43 -5.67
C GLY A 252 -15.21 -0.02 -4.77
N ILE A 253 -15.18 0.38 -3.49
CA ILE A 253 -16.28 0.10 -2.53
C ILE A 253 -17.61 0.67 -3.03
N SER A 254 -17.56 1.83 -3.69
CA SER A 254 -18.75 2.49 -4.23
C SER A 254 -19.47 1.65 -5.30
N PHE A 255 -18.75 0.71 -5.93
CA PHE A 255 -19.26 -0.16 -6.98
C PHE A 255 -19.43 -1.63 -6.54
N GLU A 256 -19.21 -1.97 -5.27
CA GLU A 256 -19.40 -3.33 -4.71
C GLU A 256 -20.79 -3.93 -5.02
N ARG A 257 -21.83 -3.11 -5.09
CA ARG A 257 -23.23 -3.54 -5.31
C ARG A 257 -23.75 -3.26 -6.71
N LEU A 258 -22.87 -2.99 -7.66
CA LEU A 258 -23.29 -2.57 -8.99
C LEU A 258 -23.77 -3.78 -9.80
N GLU A 259 -25.06 -4.11 -9.70
CA GLU A 259 -25.69 -5.15 -10.53
C GLU A 259 -26.06 -4.57 -11.91
N LEU A 260 -25.14 -4.69 -12.86
CA LEU A 260 -25.32 -4.25 -14.25
C LEU A 260 -25.92 -5.38 -15.11
N ARG A 261 -26.81 -5.04 -16.04
CA ARG A 261 -27.49 -6.01 -16.91
C ARG A 261 -27.15 -5.82 -18.39
N LYS A 262 -26.90 -4.59 -18.85
CA LYS A 262 -26.71 -4.29 -20.28
C LYS A 262 -25.28 -3.91 -20.64
N SER A 263 -24.53 -3.34 -19.71
CA SER A 263 -23.12 -2.98 -19.87
C SER A 263 -22.17 -4.14 -19.56
N LEU A 264 -20.89 -3.94 -19.88
CA LEU A 264 -19.81 -4.83 -19.45
C LEU A 264 -19.66 -4.78 -17.93
N ASP A 265 -19.32 -5.92 -17.34
CA ASP A 265 -19.02 -5.98 -15.91
C ASP A 265 -17.78 -5.15 -15.60
N VAL A 266 -17.95 -4.16 -14.72
CA VAL A 266 -16.89 -3.20 -14.38
C VAL A 266 -15.74 -3.90 -13.66
N LYS A 267 -16.06 -4.85 -12.78
CA LYS A 267 -15.06 -5.58 -11.99
C LYS A 267 -14.24 -6.47 -12.89
N GLU A 268 -14.88 -7.24 -13.77
CA GLU A 268 -14.20 -8.12 -14.72
C GLU A 268 -13.24 -7.31 -15.63
N GLY A 269 -13.72 -6.19 -16.18
CA GLY A 269 -12.86 -5.30 -16.98
C GLY A 269 -11.67 -4.74 -16.19
N ALA A 270 -11.90 -4.34 -14.95
CA ALA A 270 -10.86 -3.79 -14.08
C ALA A 270 -9.85 -4.86 -13.63
N GLU A 271 -10.27 -6.12 -13.49
CA GLU A 271 -9.40 -7.25 -13.17
C GLU A 271 -8.35 -7.48 -14.27
N PHE A 272 -8.71 -7.37 -15.55
CA PHE A 272 -7.73 -7.46 -16.64
C PHE A 272 -6.70 -6.33 -16.60
N LEU A 273 -7.13 -5.10 -16.31
CA LEU A 273 -6.20 -3.97 -16.12
C LEU A 273 -5.30 -4.21 -14.91
N LYS A 274 -5.86 -4.67 -13.79
CA LYS A 274 -5.09 -5.00 -12.59
C LYS A 274 -4.00 -6.01 -12.89
N ILE A 275 -4.26 -7.07 -13.67
CA ILE A 275 -3.23 -8.08 -13.99
C ILE A 275 -1.99 -7.44 -14.60
N ILE A 276 -2.17 -6.50 -15.53
CA ILE A 276 -1.06 -5.81 -16.23
C ILE A 276 -0.41 -4.77 -15.29
N PHE A 277 -1.22 -3.88 -14.74
CA PHE A 277 -0.74 -2.70 -13.99
C PHE A 277 -0.18 -3.09 -12.61
N ALA A 278 -0.78 -4.05 -11.90
CA ALA A 278 -0.24 -4.54 -10.64
C ALA A 278 1.07 -5.31 -10.86
N ALA A 279 1.20 -6.06 -11.96
CA ALA A 279 2.47 -6.71 -12.32
C ALA A 279 3.58 -5.67 -12.51
N ILE A 280 3.31 -4.59 -13.24
CA ILE A 280 4.28 -3.49 -13.39
C ILE A 280 4.63 -2.88 -12.02
N PHE A 281 3.64 -2.56 -11.18
CA PHE A 281 3.87 -2.06 -9.83
C PHE A 281 4.82 -2.95 -9.00
N PHE A 282 4.56 -4.26 -8.96
CA PHE A 282 5.39 -5.19 -8.18
C PHE A 282 6.80 -5.34 -8.78
N VAL A 283 6.97 -5.38 -10.11
CA VAL A 283 8.31 -5.38 -10.72
C VAL A 283 9.05 -4.11 -10.33
N SER A 284 8.37 -2.96 -10.42
CA SER A 284 8.95 -1.66 -10.10
C SER A 284 9.42 -1.56 -8.66
N LEU A 285 8.74 -2.17 -7.68
CA LEU A 285 9.24 -2.23 -6.30
C LEU A 285 10.61 -2.91 -6.18
N GLY A 286 10.86 -3.94 -7.00
CA GLY A 286 12.19 -4.56 -7.09
C GLY A 286 13.23 -3.67 -7.76
N VAL A 287 12.82 -2.93 -8.80
CA VAL A 287 13.69 -2.00 -9.56
C VAL A 287 14.12 -0.80 -8.73
N VAL A 288 13.27 -0.31 -7.81
CA VAL A 288 13.57 0.81 -6.91
C VAL A 288 14.79 0.53 -6.01
N ALA A 289 15.00 -0.73 -5.64
CA ALA A 289 16.10 -1.08 -4.74
C ALA A 289 17.44 -1.03 -5.47
N ASP A 290 18.31 -0.11 -5.03
CA ASP A 290 19.69 -0.01 -5.46
C ASP A 290 20.67 -0.43 -4.33
N PHE A 291 21.04 -1.72 -4.33
CA PHE A 291 21.98 -2.29 -3.38
C PHE A 291 23.42 -1.81 -3.63
N LYS A 292 23.75 -1.25 -4.81
CA LYS A 292 25.09 -0.69 -5.07
C LYS A 292 25.34 0.57 -4.26
N ALA A 293 24.27 1.25 -3.86
CA ALA A 293 24.34 2.43 -3.00
C ALA A 293 24.52 2.09 -1.51
N LEU A 294 24.47 0.80 -1.12
CA LEU A 294 24.73 0.37 0.26
C LEU A 294 26.24 0.27 0.51
N THR A 295 26.72 1.02 1.50
CA THR A 295 28.07 0.86 2.05
C THR A 295 28.07 -0.21 3.15
N LEU A 296 29.23 -0.80 3.43
CA LEU A 296 29.36 -1.79 4.52
C LEU A 296 29.04 -1.17 5.89
N ASP A 297 29.24 0.14 6.05
CA ASP A 297 29.05 0.84 7.31
C ASP A 297 27.58 1.02 7.70
N ILE A 298 26.67 1.14 6.72
CA ILE A 298 25.23 1.30 6.98
C ILE A 298 24.51 -0.04 7.19
N LEU A 299 25.18 -1.16 6.88
CA LEU A 299 24.57 -2.49 6.93
C LEU A 299 24.06 -2.89 8.34
N PRO A 300 24.79 -2.64 9.45
CA PRO A 300 24.27 -2.91 10.80
C PRO A 300 22.99 -2.12 11.10
N PHE A 301 22.96 -0.84 10.71
CA PHE A 301 21.77 0.00 10.86
C PHE A 301 20.59 -0.54 10.07
N LEU A 302 20.79 -0.90 8.79
CA LEU A 302 19.75 -1.51 7.95
C LEU A 302 19.16 -2.78 8.57
N VAL A 303 20.01 -3.67 9.08
CA VAL A 303 19.55 -4.94 9.70
C VAL A 303 18.71 -4.66 10.94
N VAL A 304 19.20 -3.82 11.85
CA VAL A 304 18.46 -3.46 13.07
C VAL A 304 17.16 -2.74 12.72
N LEU A 305 17.20 -1.79 11.79
CA LEU A 305 16.04 -1.05 11.32
C LEU A 305 14.96 -1.98 10.75
N THR A 306 15.37 -2.98 9.95
CA THR A 306 14.44 -3.94 9.35
C THR A 306 13.80 -4.83 10.42
N ILE A 307 14.58 -5.33 11.37
CA ILE A 307 14.05 -6.13 12.48
C ILE A 307 13.08 -5.30 13.31
N VAL A 308 13.46 -4.07 13.67
CA VAL A 308 12.62 -3.15 14.43
C VAL A 308 11.34 -2.84 13.66
N ALA A 309 11.41 -2.52 12.37
CA ALA A 309 10.24 -2.21 11.54
C ALA A 309 9.21 -3.35 11.53
N ILE A 310 9.67 -4.61 11.46
CA ILE A 310 8.78 -5.79 11.50
C ILE A 310 8.23 -5.98 12.90
N VAL A 311 9.11 -6.08 13.91
CA VAL A 311 8.72 -6.42 15.28
C VAL A 311 7.76 -5.36 15.84
N THR A 312 8.09 -4.09 15.70
CA THR A 312 7.27 -2.99 16.23
C THR A 312 5.91 -2.91 15.57
N LYS A 313 5.81 -3.21 14.27
CA LYS A 313 4.51 -3.20 13.57
C LYS A 313 3.68 -4.43 13.91
N VAL A 314 4.30 -5.60 13.92
CA VAL A 314 3.63 -6.84 14.33
C VAL A 314 3.11 -6.72 15.75
N VAL A 315 3.95 -6.29 16.70
CA VAL A 315 3.56 -6.07 18.09
C VAL A 315 2.52 -4.95 18.20
N GLY A 316 2.78 -3.82 17.54
CA GLY A 316 1.95 -2.63 17.56
C GLY A 316 0.56 -2.84 16.98
N CYS A 317 0.35 -3.83 16.11
CA CYS A 317 -0.96 -4.15 15.57
C CYS A 317 -1.58 -5.44 16.17
N ALA A 318 -0.78 -6.46 16.48
CA ALA A 318 -1.30 -7.73 17.01
C ALA A 318 -1.76 -7.63 18.47
N ILE A 319 -1.04 -6.89 19.32
CA ILE A 319 -1.45 -6.71 20.72
C ILE A 319 -2.79 -5.96 20.83
N PRO A 320 -2.98 -4.77 20.21
CA PRO A 320 -4.27 -4.09 20.29
C PRO A 320 -5.39 -4.88 19.60
N ALA A 321 -5.10 -5.63 18.52
CA ALA A 321 -6.08 -6.54 17.92
C ALA A 321 -6.55 -7.58 18.93
N ARG A 322 -5.62 -8.18 19.69
CA ARG A 322 -5.95 -9.15 20.73
C ARG A 322 -6.74 -8.54 21.88
N MET A 323 -6.38 -7.32 22.29
CA MET A 323 -7.12 -6.56 23.32
C MET A 323 -8.53 -6.18 22.87
N ALA A 324 -8.73 -5.97 21.56
CA ALA A 324 -10.02 -5.73 20.95
C ALA A 324 -10.87 -7.02 20.74
N GLY A 325 -10.43 -8.16 21.29
CA GLY A 325 -11.18 -9.41 21.28
C GLY A 325 -10.89 -10.34 20.09
N ILE A 326 -10.01 -9.95 19.15
CA ILE A 326 -9.63 -10.79 18.02
C ILE A 326 -8.82 -12.00 18.53
N CYS A 327 -9.02 -13.18 17.93
CA CYS A 327 -8.32 -14.38 18.36
C CYS A 327 -6.81 -14.28 18.12
N ARG A 328 -5.99 -15.09 18.81
CA ARG A 328 -4.52 -14.97 18.77
C ARG A 328 -3.95 -15.18 17.36
N LYS A 329 -4.46 -16.16 16.61
CA LYS A 329 -4.00 -16.43 15.23
C LYS A 329 -4.29 -15.24 14.31
N ASP A 330 -5.53 -14.74 14.34
CA ASP A 330 -5.96 -13.61 13.52
C ASP A 330 -5.27 -12.29 13.92
N SER A 331 -5.00 -12.09 15.20
CA SER A 331 -4.23 -10.94 15.68
C SER A 331 -2.81 -10.94 15.11
N LEU A 332 -2.15 -12.10 15.03
CA LEU A 332 -0.82 -12.22 14.41
C LEU A 332 -0.88 -12.02 12.90
N ILE A 333 -1.93 -12.51 12.24
CA ILE A 333 -2.18 -12.24 10.82
C ILE A 333 -2.28 -10.73 10.63
N ILE A 334 -3.09 -10.02 11.42
CA ILE A 334 -3.18 -8.55 11.35
C ILE A 334 -1.81 -7.90 11.55
N GLY A 335 -1.04 -8.33 12.55
CA GLY A 335 0.30 -7.83 12.82
C GLY A 335 1.25 -7.94 11.62
N PHE A 336 1.35 -9.13 11.02
CA PHE A 336 2.19 -9.33 9.84
C PHE A 336 1.63 -8.65 8.60
N GLY A 337 0.31 -8.61 8.44
CA GLY A 337 -0.35 -7.92 7.33
C GLY A 337 -0.13 -6.42 7.30
N MET A 338 0.12 -5.82 8.47
CA MET A 338 0.43 -4.40 8.59
C MET A 338 1.94 -4.12 8.50
N ALA A 339 2.80 -5.14 8.42
CA ALA A 339 4.25 -4.98 8.42
C ALA A 339 4.87 -4.41 7.13
N PRO A 340 4.37 -4.68 5.91
CA PRO A 340 4.95 -4.15 4.68
C PRO A 340 5.01 -2.64 4.67
N ARG A 341 6.17 -2.08 4.28
CA ARG A 341 6.34 -0.66 4.02
C ARG A 341 6.40 -0.43 2.53
N GLY A 342 5.80 0.65 2.06
CA GLY A 342 5.71 0.96 0.63
C GLY A 342 6.14 2.37 0.31
N GLU A 343 5.53 2.90 -0.75
CA GLU A 343 5.81 4.20 -1.35
C GLU A 343 5.77 5.36 -0.35
N VAL A 344 4.86 5.33 0.63
CA VAL A 344 4.77 6.40 1.63
C VAL A 344 6.03 6.49 2.49
N ALA A 345 6.62 5.36 2.89
CA ALA A 345 7.89 5.35 3.63
C ALA A 345 9.04 5.95 2.79
N MET A 346 9.03 5.68 1.47
CA MET A 346 10.01 6.23 0.53
C MET A 346 9.80 7.74 0.31
N ILE A 347 8.55 8.22 0.29
CA ILE A 347 8.22 9.65 0.21
C ILE A 347 8.73 10.38 1.45
N VAL A 348 8.47 9.84 2.66
CA VAL A 348 8.99 10.42 3.91
C VAL A 348 10.52 10.50 3.87
N ALA A 349 11.18 9.42 3.42
CA ALA A 349 12.63 9.40 3.28
C ALA A 349 13.12 10.43 2.24
N LEU A 350 12.44 10.57 1.10
CA LEU A 350 12.80 11.54 0.07
C LEU A 350 12.66 12.98 0.60
N ILE A 351 11.57 13.31 1.29
CA ILE A 351 11.39 14.63 1.91
C ILE A 351 12.51 14.90 2.91
N GLY A 352 12.87 13.91 3.74
CA GLY A 352 13.99 14.03 4.67
C GLY A 352 15.32 14.26 3.96
N LEU A 353 15.53 13.63 2.81
CA LEU A 353 16.76 13.75 2.02
C LEU A 353 16.85 15.12 1.35
N GLU A 354 15.76 15.58 0.73
CA GLU A 354 15.65 16.89 0.07
C GLU A 354 15.78 18.06 1.04
N GLN A 355 15.31 17.90 2.28
CA GLN A 355 15.50 18.87 3.35
C GLN A 355 16.81 18.70 4.12
N GLU A 356 17.70 17.82 3.66
CA GLU A 356 19.02 17.56 4.25
C GLU A 356 18.98 17.04 5.71
N TYR A 357 17.81 16.58 6.18
CA TYR A 357 17.66 15.95 7.50
C TYR A 357 18.13 14.50 7.54
N ILE A 358 18.10 13.79 6.41
CA ILE A 358 18.70 12.46 6.32
C ILE A 358 19.73 12.42 5.20
N GLY A 359 20.83 11.71 5.42
CA GLY A 359 21.82 11.47 4.37
C GLY A 359 21.41 10.36 3.40
N GLN A 360 22.11 10.29 2.26
CA GLN A 360 21.89 9.27 1.22
C GLN A 360 21.92 7.83 1.77
N ALA A 361 22.81 7.55 2.73
CA ALA A 361 22.91 6.21 3.33
C ALA A 361 21.64 5.80 4.08
N VAL A 362 21.04 6.72 4.85
CA VAL A 362 19.79 6.46 5.59
C VAL A 362 18.61 6.32 4.63
N PHE A 363 18.55 7.18 3.61
CA PHE A 363 17.55 7.08 2.53
C PHE A 363 17.56 5.70 1.86
N VAL A 364 18.74 5.23 1.43
CA VAL A 364 18.90 3.90 0.82
C VAL A 364 18.53 2.79 1.81
N ALA A 365 18.92 2.91 3.09
CA ALA A 365 18.55 1.94 4.11
C ALA A 365 17.03 1.84 4.32
N ILE A 366 16.29 2.96 4.29
CA ILE A 366 14.83 2.96 4.38
C ILE A 366 14.20 2.27 3.15
N ILE A 367 14.70 2.55 1.95
CA ILE A 367 14.21 1.90 0.72
C ILE A 367 14.41 0.38 0.80
N VAL A 368 15.61 -0.06 1.18
CA VAL A 368 15.92 -1.49 1.25
C VAL A 368 15.14 -2.16 2.37
N MET A 369 14.97 -1.51 3.52
CA MET A 369 14.07 -1.99 4.59
C MET A 369 12.62 -2.14 4.08
N SER A 370 12.12 -1.17 3.32
CA SER A 370 10.78 -1.22 2.72
C SER A 370 10.63 -2.39 1.75
N LEU A 371 11.64 -2.67 0.94
CA LEU A 371 11.66 -3.86 0.08
C LEU A 371 11.66 -5.17 0.90
N LEU A 372 12.52 -5.25 1.93
CA LEU A 372 12.65 -6.46 2.76
C LEU A 372 11.35 -6.77 3.51
N THR A 373 10.75 -5.77 4.16
CA THR A 373 9.47 -5.92 4.88
C THR A 373 8.33 -6.34 3.94
N THR A 374 8.33 -5.81 2.71
CA THR A 374 7.41 -6.18 1.64
C THR A 374 7.55 -7.64 1.22
N LEU A 375 8.77 -8.17 1.13
CA LEU A 375 9.01 -9.58 0.75
C LEU A 375 8.67 -10.56 1.87
N ILE A 376 8.91 -10.17 3.13
CA ILE A 376 8.76 -11.07 4.29
C ILE A 376 7.30 -11.45 4.53
N THR A 377 6.37 -10.50 4.39
CA THR A 377 4.95 -10.72 4.73
C THR A 377 4.28 -11.80 3.86
N PRO A 378 4.36 -11.77 2.51
CA PRO A 378 3.83 -12.84 1.67
C PRO A 378 4.43 -14.21 1.99
N ILE A 379 5.74 -14.27 2.27
CA ILE A 379 6.45 -15.53 2.59
C ILE A 379 5.89 -16.13 3.89
N ILE A 380 5.72 -15.29 4.92
CA ILE A 380 5.15 -15.71 6.20
C ILE A 380 3.69 -16.16 6.04
N TYR A 381 2.89 -15.43 5.26
CA TYR A 381 1.50 -15.77 5.00
C TYR A 381 1.35 -17.12 4.28
N ARG A 382 2.15 -17.36 3.24
CA ARG A 382 2.09 -18.60 2.47
C ARG A 382 2.60 -19.81 3.25
N ASN A 383 3.62 -19.62 4.10
CA ASN A 383 4.30 -20.73 4.76
C ASN A 383 3.79 -21.04 6.17
N TRP A 384 3.28 -20.07 6.93
CA TRP A 384 2.98 -20.24 8.35
C TRP A 384 1.55 -19.89 8.74
N PHE A 385 0.96 -18.89 8.11
CA PHE A 385 -0.48 -18.65 8.21
C PHE A 385 -1.18 -19.37 7.04
N PHE A 386 -2.50 -19.33 6.97
CA PHE A 386 -3.25 -19.98 5.88
C PHE A 386 -3.59 -21.49 6.05
N LYS A 387 -2.93 -22.23 6.97
CA LYS A 387 -2.83 -23.71 6.92
C LYS A 387 -3.85 -24.53 7.74
N ASP A 388 -4.58 -23.94 8.68
CA ASP A 388 -5.58 -24.63 9.52
C ASP A 388 -6.95 -23.91 9.49
N GLU A 389 -8.00 -24.49 10.08
CA GLU A 389 -9.27 -23.79 10.33
C GLU A 389 -9.05 -22.51 11.15
N TYR A 390 -9.62 -21.40 10.66
CA TYR A 390 -9.58 -20.09 11.30
C TYR A 390 -10.69 -19.97 12.31
N CYS A 391 -10.45 -19.20 13.37
CA CYS A 391 -11.39 -18.99 14.47
C CYS A 391 -12.80 -18.71 13.94
N GLU A 392 -13.81 -19.41 14.46
CA GLU A 392 -15.20 -19.07 14.16
C GLU A 392 -15.46 -17.61 14.59
N PRO A 393 -16.22 -16.83 13.78
CA PRO A 393 -16.48 -15.43 14.07
C PRO A 393 -17.16 -15.32 15.44
N SER A 394 -16.58 -14.50 16.33
CA SER A 394 -17.26 -14.09 17.56
C SER A 394 -18.56 -13.38 17.14
N PRO A 395 -19.74 -13.80 17.62
CA PRO A 395 -21.00 -13.18 17.22
C PRO A 395 -21.14 -11.70 17.60
N GLU A 396 -20.23 -11.14 18.41
CA GLU A 396 -20.40 -9.83 19.05
C GLU A 396 -19.11 -8.99 19.13
N ILE A 397 -18.40 -8.77 18.01
CA ILE A 397 -17.33 -7.75 17.90
C ILE A 397 -17.54 -6.89 16.66
#